data_AF-V4JE56-F1
#
_entry.id   AF-V4JE56-F1
#
_cell.length_a   1.000
_cell.length_b   1.000
_cell.length_c   1.000
_cell.angle_alpha   90.00
_cell.angle_beta   90.00
_cell.angle_gamma   90.00
#
_symmetry.space_group_name_H-M   'P 1'
#
loop_
_entity.id
_entity.type
_entity.pdbx_description
1 polymer ?
#
loop_
_entity_poly.entity_id
_entity_poly.type
_entity_poly.pdbx_seq_one_letter_code
_entity_poly.pdbx_strand_id
1 'polypeptide(L)'
;RPALRKELITGAVDSQQRDKQFRHIAAPRRLARQRGVPMLSIDTKKKELLGTLHRRGQCDSTGMQDVYDYDFRHLADGVLVTHGVYDSVRNVGFLTLGTSRETSAFVSNAIALAWEQHFRPLDPDATEALLLFDCGGANAARSLRFKEDLIALSERLGVRLRIAHYPLYTSKWNPIEHRLFSQVEHRWSGVIVDSPEKALRAVEETSPRTGLHVTARILDKVYELGRKCSDTFRKISDQFIRIDPVLGDWNYIVDANGVIEKYV
;
A
#
# COMPACT_ATOMS: atom_id res chain seq x y z
N ARG A 1 31.28 22.30 -11.25
CA ARG A 1 31.03 20.87 -11.60
C ARG A 1 29.55 20.75 -11.96
N PRO A 2 29.17 20.23 -13.13
CA PRO A 2 27.76 20.03 -13.43
C PRO A 2 27.19 19.03 -12.39
N ALA A 3 26.22 19.48 -11.61
CA ALA A 3 25.50 18.64 -10.68
C ALA A 3 24.59 17.70 -11.47
N LEU A 4 24.52 16.43 -11.08
CA LEU A 4 23.55 15.50 -11.63
C LEU A 4 22.14 16.04 -11.34
N ARG A 5 21.45 16.50 -12.38
CA ARG A 5 20.03 16.87 -12.31
C ARG A 5 19.23 15.62 -12.57
N LYS A 6 18.41 15.20 -11.60
CA LYS A 6 17.41 14.15 -11.82
C LYS A 6 16.29 14.72 -12.70
N GLU A 7 16.43 14.59 -14.01
CA GLU A 7 15.31 14.71 -14.94
C GLU A 7 14.58 13.35 -15.02
N LEU A 8 13.27 13.36 -15.23
CA LEU A 8 12.43 12.14 -15.24
C LEU A 8 12.91 11.19 -16.36
N ILE A 9 13.61 10.11 -15.99
CA ILE A 9 14.17 9.12 -16.95
C ILE A 9 13.09 8.19 -17.55
N THR A 10 11.83 8.30 -17.14
CA THR A 10 10.79 7.32 -17.50
C THR A 10 9.47 8.00 -17.88
N GLY A 11 9.40 8.42 -19.15
CA GLY A 11 8.17 8.86 -19.81
C GLY A 11 7.77 10.32 -19.55
N ALA A 12 7.32 10.99 -20.61
CA ALA A 12 6.59 12.23 -20.46
C ALA A 12 5.26 11.93 -19.75
N VAL A 13 5.11 12.37 -18.50
CA VAL A 13 3.80 12.39 -17.84
C VAL A 13 3.10 13.66 -18.27
N ASP A 14 2.08 13.52 -19.10
CA ASP A 14 1.22 14.64 -19.50
C ASP A 14 0.63 15.30 -18.24
N SER A 15 0.95 16.59 -18.07
CA SER A 15 0.50 17.39 -16.94
C SER A 15 -1.02 17.55 -16.93
N GLN A 16 -1.66 17.59 -18.10
CA GLN A 16 -3.10 17.68 -18.24
C GLN A 16 -3.77 16.36 -17.86
N GLN A 17 -3.26 15.23 -18.33
CA GLN A 17 -3.76 13.91 -17.94
C GLN A 17 -3.60 13.65 -16.43
N ARG A 18 -2.47 14.06 -15.85
CA ARG A 18 -2.22 13.97 -14.40
C ARG A 18 -3.22 14.81 -13.60
N ASP A 19 -3.42 16.06 -13.98
CA ASP A 19 -4.37 16.96 -13.31
C ASP A 19 -5.83 16.48 -13.47
N LYS A 20 -6.18 15.97 -14.66
CA LYS A 20 -7.46 15.30 -14.90
C LYS A 20 -7.67 14.12 -13.95
N GLN A 21 -6.65 13.29 -13.70
CA GLN A 21 -6.76 12.19 -12.75
C GLN A 21 -6.93 12.69 -11.31
N PHE A 22 -6.19 13.71 -10.88
CA PHE A 22 -6.39 14.28 -9.53
C PHE A 22 -7.81 14.80 -9.33
N ARG A 23 -8.34 15.52 -10.32
CA ARG A 23 -9.74 15.97 -10.29
C ARG A 23 -10.72 14.80 -10.29
N HIS A 24 -10.44 13.76 -11.08
CA HIS A 24 -11.25 12.54 -11.11
C HIS A 24 -11.29 11.88 -9.74
N ILE A 25 -10.14 11.61 -9.12
CA ILE A 25 -10.03 11.02 -7.77
C ILE A 25 -10.76 11.86 -6.71
N ALA A 26 -10.78 13.19 -6.85
CA ALA A 26 -11.43 14.06 -5.87
C ALA A 26 -12.95 13.79 -5.75
N ALA A 27 -13.63 13.39 -6.83
CA ALA A 27 -15.07 13.08 -6.80
C ALA A 27 -15.40 11.81 -5.99
N PRO A 28 -14.83 10.62 -6.28
CA PRO A 28 -15.00 9.42 -5.47
C PRO A 28 -14.61 9.64 -4.01
N ARG A 29 -13.55 10.40 -3.71
CA ARG A 29 -13.16 10.71 -2.33
C ARG A 29 -14.23 11.51 -1.59
N ARG A 30 -14.82 12.53 -2.24
CA ARG A 30 -15.93 13.31 -1.66
C ARG A 30 -17.16 12.43 -1.45
N LEU A 31 -17.52 11.62 -2.43
CA LEU A 31 -18.67 10.73 -2.36
C LEU A 31 -18.50 9.69 -1.26
N ALA A 32 -17.32 9.09 -1.16
CA ALA A 32 -17.02 8.10 -0.14
C ALA A 32 -17.17 8.71 1.26
N ARG A 33 -16.60 9.90 1.48
CA ARG A 33 -16.76 10.64 2.73
C ARG A 33 -18.22 10.97 3.06
N GLN A 34 -19.01 11.39 2.07
CA GLN A 34 -20.43 11.72 2.27
C GLN A 34 -21.28 10.49 2.62
N ARG A 35 -20.94 9.32 2.06
CA ARG A 35 -21.69 8.07 2.23
C ARG A 35 -21.14 7.17 3.34
N GLY A 36 -20.07 7.57 4.03
CA GLY A 36 -19.39 6.72 5.00
C GLY A 36 -18.73 5.48 4.38
N VAL A 37 -18.38 5.52 3.08
CA VAL A 37 -17.65 4.44 2.43
C VAL A 37 -16.19 4.49 2.88
N PRO A 38 -15.60 3.37 3.34
CA PRO A 38 -14.19 3.29 3.73
C PRO A 38 -13.29 3.75 2.59
N MET A 39 -12.37 4.66 2.88
CA MET A 39 -11.42 5.21 1.92
C MET A 39 -10.00 4.97 2.42
N LEU A 40 -9.31 4.02 1.78
CA LEU A 40 -8.03 3.50 2.22
C LEU A 40 -6.94 3.89 1.24
N SER A 41 -5.96 4.63 1.74
CA SER A 41 -4.70 4.98 1.07
C SER A 41 -3.69 3.87 1.32
N ILE A 42 -3.19 3.25 0.26
CA ILE A 42 -2.40 2.03 0.32
C ILE A 42 -1.10 2.23 -0.44
N ASP A 43 -0.01 1.78 0.18
CA ASP A 43 1.30 1.80 -0.44
C ASP A 43 2.25 0.79 0.24
N THR A 44 3.31 0.42 -0.48
CA THR A 44 4.43 -0.33 0.07
C THR A 44 5.63 0.60 0.21
N LYS A 45 6.07 0.82 1.46
CA LYS A 45 7.27 1.60 1.72
C LYS A 45 8.50 0.87 1.18
N LYS A 46 9.59 1.63 1.01
CA LYS A 46 10.92 1.07 0.74
C LYS A 46 11.20 -0.12 1.68
N LYS A 47 11.70 -1.20 1.10
CA LYS A 47 12.09 -2.41 1.82
C LYS A 47 13.22 -2.10 2.80
N GLU A 48 13.05 -2.59 4.02
CA GLU A 48 14.01 -2.41 5.11
C GLU A 48 14.97 -3.59 5.13
N LEU A 49 16.26 -3.31 5.28
CA LEU A 49 17.25 -4.35 5.52
C LEU A 49 17.25 -4.67 7.01
N LEU A 50 17.17 -5.97 7.32
CA LEU A 50 17.29 -6.48 8.68
C LEU A 50 18.76 -6.78 8.99
N GLY A 51 19.15 -6.55 10.22
CA GLY A 51 20.46 -6.91 10.77
C GLY A 51 21.16 -5.73 11.42
N THR A 52 22.45 -5.91 11.68
CA THR A 52 23.32 -4.96 12.40
C THR A 52 23.80 -3.81 11.52
N LEU A 53 22.90 -3.23 10.73
CA LEU A 53 23.18 -2.16 9.78
C LEU A 53 22.95 -0.80 10.44
N HIS A 54 23.82 0.16 10.12
CA HIS A 54 23.68 1.51 10.60
C HIS A 54 22.39 2.16 10.07
N ARG A 55 21.70 2.84 10.97
CA ARG A 55 20.48 3.59 10.66
C ARG A 55 20.63 5.01 11.19
N ARG A 56 20.49 5.98 10.29
CA ARG A 56 20.58 7.40 10.66
C ARG A 56 19.50 7.74 11.68
N GLY A 57 19.90 8.31 12.82
CA GLY A 57 19.00 8.72 13.88
C GLY A 57 19.60 8.58 15.27
N GLN A 58 18.76 8.73 16.27
CA GLN A 58 19.07 8.46 17.67
C GLN A 58 17.92 7.63 18.24
N CYS A 59 18.24 6.59 19.01
CA CYS A 59 17.26 5.84 19.78
C CYS A 59 17.61 5.93 21.26
N ASP A 60 16.59 5.83 22.11
CA ASP A 60 16.78 5.65 23.54
C ASP A 60 17.25 4.21 23.78
N SER A 61 18.50 4.05 24.22
CA SER A 61 19.12 2.74 24.48
C SER A 61 19.83 2.77 25.83
N THR A 62 19.80 1.64 26.54
CA THR A 62 20.51 1.46 27.82
C THR A 62 21.99 1.14 27.65
N GLY A 63 22.48 1.02 26.41
CA GLY A 63 23.87 0.71 26.09
C GLY A 63 24.27 1.10 24.66
N MET A 64 25.56 0.95 24.34
CA MET A 64 26.07 1.19 22.99
C MET A 64 25.52 0.14 22.03
N GLN A 65 25.14 0.57 20.82
CA GLN A 65 24.60 -0.29 19.79
C GLN A 65 25.70 -0.47 18.72
N ASP A 66 26.27 -1.66 18.63
CA ASP A 66 27.27 -1.98 17.62
C ASP A 66 26.59 -2.10 16.25
N VAL A 67 27.17 -1.50 15.22
CA VAL A 67 26.70 -1.55 13.82
C VAL A 67 27.88 -1.71 12.87
N TYR A 68 27.63 -2.25 11.68
CA TYR A 68 28.63 -2.24 10.61
C TYR A 68 28.95 -0.81 10.16
N ASP A 69 30.19 -0.61 9.68
CA ASP A 69 30.65 0.65 9.09
C ASP A 69 30.05 0.90 7.69
N TYR A 70 29.54 -0.15 7.04
CA TYR A 70 28.85 -0.09 5.75
C TYR A 70 27.48 -0.77 5.78
N ASP A 71 26.51 -0.13 5.11
CA ASP A 71 25.13 -0.61 5.01
C ASP A 71 24.87 -1.37 3.69
N PHE A 72 25.62 -2.44 3.46
CA PHE A 72 25.47 -3.24 2.23
C PHE A 72 24.39 -4.31 2.35
N ARG A 73 23.66 -4.54 1.25
CA ARG A 73 22.58 -5.54 1.20
C ARG A 73 23.01 -6.97 1.51
N HIS A 74 24.26 -7.34 1.23
CA HIS A 74 24.78 -8.68 1.51
C HIS A 74 25.14 -8.88 3.00
N LEU A 75 25.21 -7.79 3.78
CA LEU A 75 25.40 -7.81 5.23
C LEU A 75 24.05 -7.88 5.98
N ALA A 76 22.94 -7.86 5.26
CA ALA A 76 21.61 -7.95 5.84
C ALA A 76 21.23 -9.41 6.10
N ASP A 77 20.68 -9.68 7.28
CA ASP A 77 20.13 -11.00 7.66
C ASP A 77 18.80 -11.30 6.94
N GLY A 78 18.16 -10.26 6.41
CA GLY A 78 16.90 -10.38 5.70
C GLY A 78 16.40 -9.06 5.13
N VAL A 79 15.23 -9.13 4.50
CA VAL A 79 14.53 -7.97 3.95
C VAL A 79 13.11 -7.97 4.47
N LEU A 80 12.71 -6.87 5.07
CA LEU A 80 11.35 -6.65 5.55
C LEU A 80 10.58 -5.78 4.55
N VAL A 81 9.41 -6.26 4.13
CA VAL A 81 8.49 -5.52 3.26
C VAL A 81 7.45 -4.83 4.12
N THR A 82 7.53 -3.50 4.20
CA THR A 82 6.60 -2.69 4.99
C THR A 82 5.46 -2.20 4.10
N HIS A 83 4.29 -2.81 4.23
CA HIS A 83 3.07 -2.40 3.54
C HIS A 83 2.14 -1.67 4.50
N GLY A 84 1.45 -0.64 4.06
CA GLY A 84 0.53 0.10 4.90
C GLY A 84 -0.84 0.32 4.26
N VAL A 85 -1.85 0.41 5.11
CA VAL A 85 -3.23 0.79 4.78
C VAL A 85 -3.62 1.93 5.71
N TYR A 86 -4.02 3.07 5.16
CA TYR A 86 -4.27 4.28 5.93
C TYR A 86 -5.64 4.90 5.61
N ASP A 87 -6.46 5.08 6.63
CA ASP A 87 -7.71 5.83 6.56
C ASP A 87 -7.46 7.31 6.93
N SER A 88 -7.51 8.18 5.92
CA SER A 88 -7.27 9.62 6.11
C SER A 88 -8.41 10.37 6.81
N VAL A 89 -9.60 9.78 6.93
CA VAL A 89 -10.75 10.39 7.62
C VAL A 89 -10.64 10.12 9.11
N ARG A 90 -10.37 8.88 9.49
CA ARG A 90 -10.22 8.47 10.90
C ARG A 90 -8.82 8.71 11.45
N ASN A 91 -7.85 8.99 10.58
CA ASN A 91 -6.43 9.13 10.92
C ASN A 91 -5.90 7.87 11.60
N VAL A 92 -6.18 6.72 10.99
CA VAL A 92 -5.76 5.41 11.51
C VAL A 92 -5.04 4.63 10.42
N GLY A 93 -3.92 4.01 10.80
CA GLY A 93 -3.07 3.21 9.93
C GLY A 93 -2.94 1.78 10.43
N PHE A 94 -2.80 0.87 9.48
CA PHE A 94 -2.42 -0.51 9.71
C PHE A 94 -1.16 -0.82 8.91
N LEU A 95 -0.13 -1.36 9.57
CA LEU A 95 1.09 -1.82 8.94
C LEU A 95 1.14 -3.34 8.89
N THR A 96 1.53 -3.85 7.73
CA THR A 96 1.84 -5.26 7.53
C THR A 96 3.34 -5.38 7.26
N LEU A 97 4.04 -6.12 8.11
CA LEU A 97 5.45 -6.40 8.02
C LEU A 97 5.63 -7.78 7.38
N GLY A 98 5.92 -7.79 6.07
CA GLY A 98 6.13 -9.02 5.29
C GLY A 98 7.56 -9.52 5.37
N THR A 99 7.72 -10.81 5.62
CA THR A 99 9.03 -11.51 5.71
C THR A 99 9.50 -12.09 4.36
N SER A 100 8.71 -11.89 3.30
CA SER A 100 8.96 -12.47 1.98
C SER A 100 8.90 -11.40 0.88
N ARG A 101 8.46 -11.76 -0.32
CA ARG A 101 8.50 -10.88 -1.49
C ARG A 101 7.21 -10.09 -1.67
N GLU A 102 7.40 -8.82 -1.99
CA GLU A 102 6.34 -7.92 -2.42
C GLU A 102 5.79 -8.35 -3.79
N THR A 103 4.67 -9.07 -3.77
CA THR A 103 3.91 -9.49 -4.95
C THR A 103 2.47 -8.99 -4.87
N SER A 104 1.70 -9.04 -5.96
CA SER A 104 0.27 -8.67 -5.92
C SER A 104 -0.53 -9.49 -4.91
N ALA A 105 -0.15 -10.77 -4.71
CA ALA A 105 -0.74 -11.63 -3.69
C ALA A 105 -0.35 -11.22 -2.26
N PHE A 106 0.87 -10.71 -2.08
CA PHE A 106 1.29 -10.12 -0.79
C PHE A 106 0.48 -8.87 -0.49
N VAL A 107 0.39 -7.93 -1.43
CA VAL A 107 -0.40 -6.70 -1.29
C VAL A 107 -1.85 -7.03 -0.95
N SER A 108 -2.47 -7.96 -1.69
CA SER A 108 -3.87 -8.35 -1.46
C SER A 108 -4.07 -8.99 -0.08
N ASN A 109 -3.17 -9.88 0.35
CA ASN A 109 -3.24 -10.46 1.70
C ASN A 109 -2.96 -9.43 2.80
N ALA A 110 -2.08 -8.45 2.55
CA ALA A 110 -1.80 -7.38 3.50
C ALA A 110 -3.01 -6.45 3.67
N ILE A 111 -3.73 -6.14 2.59
CA ILE A 111 -5.01 -5.42 2.64
C ILE A 111 -6.05 -6.25 3.38
N ALA A 112 -6.16 -7.55 3.08
CA ALA A 112 -7.10 -8.42 3.75
C ALA A 112 -6.87 -8.52 5.26
N LEU A 113 -5.61 -8.65 5.67
CA LEU A 113 -5.22 -8.66 7.08
C LEU A 113 -5.62 -7.36 7.78
N ALA A 114 -5.33 -6.22 7.16
CA ALA A 114 -5.70 -4.91 7.69
C ALA A 114 -7.22 -4.73 7.78
N TRP A 115 -7.96 -5.19 6.76
CA TRP A 115 -9.42 -5.15 6.76
C TRP A 115 -10.01 -6.00 7.87
N GLU A 116 -9.64 -7.28 7.94
CA GLU A 116 -10.19 -8.23 8.90
C GLU A 116 -9.89 -7.85 10.35
N GLN A 117 -8.68 -7.39 10.64
CA GLN A 117 -8.27 -7.08 12.02
C GLN A 117 -8.64 -5.67 12.48
N HIS A 118 -8.82 -4.74 11.54
CA HIS A 118 -8.90 -3.33 11.91
C HIS A 118 -10.08 -2.60 11.26
N PHE A 119 -10.24 -2.63 9.94
CA PHE A 119 -11.25 -1.80 9.27
C PHE A 119 -12.66 -2.41 9.27
N ARG A 120 -12.80 -3.74 9.20
CA ARG A 120 -14.11 -4.42 9.23
C ARG A 120 -14.87 -4.17 10.53
N PRO A 121 -14.25 -4.21 11.73
CA PRO A 121 -14.92 -3.79 12.96
C PRO A 121 -15.38 -2.33 12.97
N LEU A 122 -14.67 -1.44 12.26
CA LEU A 122 -15.02 -0.01 12.16
C LEU A 122 -16.12 0.26 11.13
N ASP A 123 -16.28 -0.65 10.15
CA ASP A 123 -17.17 -0.53 9.01
C ASP A 123 -17.89 -1.88 8.74
N PRO A 124 -18.69 -2.41 9.69
CA PRO A 124 -19.25 -3.77 9.61
C PRO A 124 -20.24 -3.97 8.46
N ASP A 125 -20.95 -2.91 8.07
CA ASP A 125 -21.96 -2.91 7.01
C ASP A 125 -21.41 -2.39 5.67
N ALA A 126 -20.09 -2.22 5.55
CA ALA A 126 -19.50 -1.74 4.30
C ALA A 126 -19.76 -2.73 3.16
N THR A 127 -20.37 -2.22 2.08
CA THR A 127 -20.59 -2.97 0.83
C THR A 127 -19.64 -2.54 -0.28
N GLU A 128 -18.93 -1.42 -0.09
CA GLU A 128 -17.90 -0.90 -0.99
C GLU A 128 -16.73 -0.36 -0.17
N ALA A 129 -15.51 -0.43 -0.71
CA ALA A 129 -14.34 0.31 -0.22
C ALA A 129 -13.65 1.02 -1.40
N LEU A 130 -13.23 2.28 -1.18
CA LEU A 130 -12.40 3.04 -2.11
C LEU A 130 -10.93 2.83 -1.76
N LEU A 131 -10.19 2.15 -2.64
CA LEU A 131 -8.77 1.88 -2.49
C LEU A 131 -7.96 2.82 -3.39
N LEU A 132 -7.07 3.59 -2.76
CA LEU A 132 -6.18 4.55 -3.41
C LEU A 132 -4.76 4.01 -3.42
N PHE A 133 -4.18 3.86 -4.62
CA PHE A 133 -2.85 3.27 -4.81
C PHE A 133 -1.93 4.20 -5.59
N ASP A 134 -0.62 3.99 -5.44
CA ASP A 134 0.35 4.50 -6.41
C ASP A 134 0.56 3.51 -7.57
N CYS A 135 0.89 4.03 -8.76
CA CYS A 135 1.09 3.24 -9.99
C CYS A 135 2.44 2.47 -10.04
N GLY A 136 2.83 1.74 -8.99
CA GLY A 136 4.14 1.07 -8.88
C GLY A 136 4.09 -0.45 -8.69
N GLY A 137 5.22 -1.12 -8.95
CA GLY A 137 5.52 -2.45 -8.41
C GLY A 137 4.40 -3.51 -8.48
N ALA A 138 4.08 -4.08 -7.30
CA ALA A 138 3.15 -5.19 -7.14
C ALA A 138 1.67 -4.84 -7.38
N ASN A 139 1.32 -3.55 -7.30
CA ASN A 139 -0.02 -3.00 -7.46
C ASN A 139 -0.15 -2.14 -8.74
N ALA A 140 0.73 -2.33 -9.73
CA ALA A 140 0.72 -1.55 -10.96
C ALA A 140 -0.65 -1.58 -11.66
N ALA A 141 -1.15 -0.41 -12.06
CA ALA A 141 -2.53 -0.24 -12.56
C ALA A 141 -2.90 -1.14 -13.78
N ARG A 142 -1.92 -1.40 -14.66
CA ARG A 142 -2.07 -2.26 -15.85
C ARG A 142 -1.84 -3.76 -15.59
N SER A 143 -1.50 -4.15 -14.37
CA SER A 143 -1.19 -5.55 -14.04
C SER A 143 -2.46 -6.40 -14.01
N LEU A 144 -2.63 -7.27 -15.00
CA LEU A 144 -3.72 -8.25 -15.02
C LEU A 144 -3.68 -9.19 -13.81
N ARG A 145 -2.48 -9.57 -13.37
CA ARG A 145 -2.29 -10.40 -12.17
C ARG A 145 -2.80 -9.70 -10.92
N PHE A 146 -2.55 -8.40 -10.79
CA PHE A 146 -3.05 -7.63 -9.65
C PHE A 146 -4.57 -7.54 -9.70
N LYS A 147 -5.15 -7.26 -10.87
CA LYS A 147 -6.59 -7.27 -11.08
C LYS A 147 -7.25 -8.63 -10.75
N GLU A 148 -6.59 -9.74 -11.10
CA GLU A 148 -7.01 -11.09 -10.70
C GLU A 148 -6.99 -11.27 -9.18
N ASP A 149 -5.91 -10.87 -8.50
CA ASP A 149 -5.83 -10.93 -7.05
C ASP A 149 -6.86 -10.01 -6.36
N LEU A 150 -7.25 -8.89 -6.98
CA LEU A 150 -8.29 -8.00 -6.47
C LEU A 150 -9.69 -8.62 -6.52
N ILE A 151 -9.98 -9.52 -7.46
CA ILE A 151 -11.25 -10.27 -7.46
C ILE A 151 -11.29 -11.19 -6.24
N ALA A 152 -10.23 -11.98 -6.03
CA ALA A 152 -10.13 -12.85 -4.86
C ALA A 152 -10.13 -12.05 -3.55
N LEU A 153 -9.56 -10.84 -3.55
CA LEU A 153 -9.65 -9.92 -2.43
C LEU A 153 -11.10 -9.47 -2.20
N SER A 154 -11.79 -9.01 -3.24
CA SER A 154 -13.20 -8.58 -3.15
C SER A 154 -14.09 -9.69 -2.58
N GLU A 155 -13.88 -10.94 -3.04
CA GLU A 155 -14.56 -12.12 -2.52
C GLU A 155 -14.28 -12.33 -1.03
N ARG A 156 -13.00 -12.34 -0.64
CA ARG A 156 -12.57 -12.54 0.75
C ARG A 156 -13.11 -11.47 1.70
N LEU A 157 -13.09 -10.21 1.26
CA LEU A 157 -13.58 -9.10 2.07
C LEU A 157 -15.12 -9.06 2.13
N GLY A 158 -15.79 -9.64 1.14
CA GLY A 158 -17.24 -9.51 0.96
C GLY A 158 -17.67 -8.10 0.55
N VAL A 159 -16.75 -7.31 -0.03
CA VAL A 159 -17.01 -5.92 -0.41
C VAL A 159 -16.56 -5.63 -1.83
N ARG A 160 -17.31 -4.74 -2.49
CA ARG A 160 -16.92 -4.20 -3.80
C ARG A 160 -15.73 -3.27 -3.64
N LEU A 161 -14.75 -3.38 -4.54
CA LEU A 161 -13.56 -2.53 -4.50
C LEU A 161 -13.63 -1.49 -5.61
N ARG A 162 -13.67 -0.21 -5.23
CA ARG A 162 -13.45 0.89 -6.16
C ARG A 162 -11.98 1.26 -6.13
N ILE A 163 -11.28 1.08 -7.23
CA ILE A 163 -9.85 1.31 -7.34
C ILE A 163 -9.60 2.64 -8.04
N ALA A 164 -8.74 3.48 -7.45
CA ALA A 164 -8.24 4.66 -8.12
C ALA A 164 -6.74 4.82 -7.88
N HIS A 165 -5.97 4.84 -8.97
CA HIS A 165 -4.52 4.99 -8.92
C HIS A 165 -4.11 6.45 -9.06
N TYR A 166 -3.19 6.91 -8.21
CA TYR A 166 -2.49 8.17 -8.42
C TYR A 166 -1.57 8.06 -9.64
N PRO A 167 -1.41 9.14 -10.43
CA PRO A 167 -0.52 9.16 -11.58
C PRO A 167 0.93 8.77 -11.23
N LEU A 168 1.68 8.32 -12.23
CA LEU A 168 3.11 8.02 -12.04
C LEU A 168 3.88 9.23 -11.50
N TYR A 169 4.87 8.97 -10.64
CA TYR A 169 5.72 9.98 -9.97
C TYR A 169 4.94 10.96 -9.08
N THR A 170 3.79 10.53 -8.56
CA THR A 170 2.96 11.34 -7.67
C THR A 170 2.75 10.72 -6.29
N SER A 171 3.59 9.77 -5.85
CA SER A 171 3.47 9.13 -4.53
C SER A 171 3.44 10.12 -3.36
N LYS A 172 4.10 11.27 -3.48
CA LYS A 172 4.01 12.40 -2.52
C LYS A 172 2.59 12.94 -2.30
N TRP A 173 1.64 12.62 -3.18
CA TRP A 173 0.24 13.02 -3.06
C TRP A 173 -0.64 11.93 -2.47
N ASN A 174 -0.10 10.71 -2.31
CA ASN A 174 -0.74 9.63 -1.59
C ASN A 174 -0.65 9.91 -0.07
N PRO A 175 -1.78 10.08 0.65
CA PRO A 175 -1.76 10.52 2.04
C PRO A 175 -0.92 9.64 2.99
N ILE A 176 -0.86 8.33 2.73
CA ILE A 176 -0.10 7.37 3.54
C ILE A 176 1.39 7.72 3.68
N GLU A 177 2.03 8.26 2.64
CA GLU A 177 3.46 8.58 2.64
C GLU A 177 3.81 9.62 3.71
N HIS A 178 3.03 10.69 3.78
CA HIS A 178 3.30 11.80 4.69
C HIS A 178 2.62 11.65 6.05
N ARG A 179 1.58 10.82 6.17
CA ARG A 179 0.81 10.65 7.41
C ARG A 179 1.21 9.41 8.20
N LEU A 180 1.32 8.26 7.54
CA LEU A 180 1.66 7.01 8.20
C LEU A 180 3.16 6.75 8.14
N PHE A 181 3.74 6.70 6.93
CA PHE A 181 5.12 6.27 6.77
C PHE A 181 6.14 7.26 7.31
N SER A 182 5.87 8.57 7.25
CA SER A 182 6.73 9.57 7.90
C SER A 182 6.88 9.33 9.41
N GLN A 183 5.81 8.90 10.08
CA GLN A 183 5.83 8.59 11.51
C GLN A 183 6.61 7.30 11.77
N VAL A 184 6.38 6.26 10.96
CA VAL A 184 7.11 4.98 11.07
C VAL A 184 8.62 5.18 10.85
N GLU A 185 9.00 5.94 9.83
CA GLU A 185 10.41 6.23 9.52
C GLU A 185 11.08 7.02 10.66
N HIS A 186 10.38 7.99 11.24
CA HIS A 186 10.89 8.72 12.40
C HIS A 186 11.13 7.79 13.61
N ARG A 187 10.32 6.74 13.76
CA ARG A 187 10.44 5.79 14.88
C ARG A 187 11.49 4.72 14.70
N TRP A 188 11.72 4.29 13.47
CA TRP A 188 12.85 3.42 13.17
C TRP A 188 14.18 4.17 13.07
N SER A 189 14.16 5.50 13.18
CA SER A 189 15.37 6.33 13.16
C SER A 189 16.27 5.97 14.35
N GLY A 190 17.50 5.52 14.06
CA GLY A 190 18.48 5.12 15.07
C GLY A 190 18.22 3.78 15.77
N VAL A 191 17.07 3.12 15.52
CA VAL A 191 16.75 1.81 16.10
C VAL A 191 17.32 0.72 15.19
N ILE A 192 18.18 -0.16 15.73
CA ILE A 192 18.59 -1.37 15.00
C ILE A 192 17.39 -2.30 14.88
N VAL A 193 17.01 -2.63 13.64
CA VAL A 193 15.93 -3.57 13.34
C VAL A 193 16.55 -4.84 12.77
N ASP A 194 16.83 -5.80 13.64
CA ASP A 194 17.46 -7.09 13.32
C ASP A 194 16.44 -8.20 13.00
N SER A 195 15.19 -8.00 13.39
CA SER A 195 14.11 -8.98 13.29
C SER A 195 12.76 -8.31 13.00
N PRO A 196 11.82 -9.01 12.34
CA PRO A 196 10.46 -8.52 12.15
C PRO A 196 9.76 -8.17 13.48
N GLU A 197 10.04 -8.92 14.54
CA GLU A 197 9.47 -8.71 15.87
C GLU A 197 9.96 -7.41 16.50
N LYS A 198 11.26 -7.08 16.33
CA LYS A 198 11.81 -5.81 16.81
C LYS A 198 11.27 -4.63 16.01
N ALA A 199 11.10 -4.81 14.69
CA ALA A 199 10.45 -3.83 13.83
C ALA A 199 9.01 -3.54 14.29
N LEU A 200 8.28 -4.60 14.63
CA LEU A 200 6.91 -4.55 15.14
C LEU A 200 6.85 -3.78 16.47
N ARG A 201 7.67 -4.18 17.45
CA ARG A 201 7.72 -3.51 18.76
C ARG A 201 8.04 -2.03 18.65
N ALA A 202 9.00 -1.65 17.81
CA ALA A 202 9.35 -0.24 17.59
C ALA A 202 8.17 0.60 17.06
N VAL A 203 7.25 -0.01 16.30
CA VAL A 203 6.01 0.66 15.86
C VAL A 203 4.96 0.67 16.97
N GLU A 204 4.76 -0.44 17.69
CA GLU A 204 3.71 -0.57 18.72
C GLU A 204 4.00 0.23 20.00
N GLU A 205 5.26 0.35 20.42
CA GLU A 205 5.68 1.14 21.59
C GLU A 205 5.56 2.65 21.38
N THR A 206 5.17 3.06 20.17
CA THR A 206 5.03 4.46 19.81
C THR A 206 3.61 4.97 20.03
N SER A 207 3.47 6.00 20.87
CA SER A 207 2.30 6.90 20.85
C SER A 207 2.51 8.05 19.87
N PRO A 208 1.71 8.20 18.81
CA PRO A 208 1.88 9.31 17.87
C PRO A 208 1.41 10.63 18.49
N ARG A 209 2.25 11.67 18.40
CA ARG A 209 1.92 13.03 18.91
C ARG A 209 0.74 13.68 18.17
N THR A 210 0.37 13.15 17.02
CA THR A 210 -0.58 13.74 16.07
C THR A 210 -1.98 13.10 16.10
N GLY A 211 -2.26 12.25 17.09
CA GLY A 211 -3.53 11.50 17.16
C GLY A 211 -3.68 10.45 16.06
N LEU A 212 -2.59 10.10 15.36
CA LEU A 212 -2.54 8.93 14.49
C LEU A 212 -2.59 7.69 15.38
N HIS A 213 -3.41 6.70 15.01
CA HIS A 213 -3.32 5.38 15.62
C HIS A 213 -2.73 4.41 14.61
N VAL A 214 -1.70 3.66 15.02
CA VAL A 214 -1.06 2.67 14.15
C VAL A 214 -1.13 1.31 14.82
N THR A 215 -1.70 0.34 14.13
CA THR A 215 -1.57 -1.08 14.48
C THR A 215 -0.64 -1.73 13.49
N ALA A 216 0.16 -2.71 13.93
CA ALA A 216 1.08 -3.42 13.06
C ALA A 216 0.98 -4.93 13.26
N ARG A 217 1.19 -5.71 12.21
CA ARG A 217 1.25 -7.18 12.27
C ARG A 217 2.30 -7.73 11.34
N ILE A 218 2.88 -8.86 11.70
CA ILE A 218 3.76 -9.63 10.83
C ILE A 218 2.91 -10.53 9.94
N LEU A 219 3.21 -10.54 8.64
CA LEU A 219 2.64 -11.47 7.68
C LEU A 219 3.73 -12.43 7.23
N ASP A 220 3.85 -13.53 7.97
CA ASP A 220 4.83 -14.58 7.69
C ASP A 220 4.26 -15.60 6.70
N LYS A 221 4.36 -15.25 5.41
CA LYS A 221 3.95 -16.13 4.32
C LYS A 221 4.94 -15.98 3.17
N VAL A 222 5.28 -17.12 2.55
CA VAL A 222 6.15 -17.14 1.38
C VAL A 222 5.37 -16.69 0.14
N TYR A 223 5.94 -15.73 -0.60
CA TYR A 223 5.41 -15.27 -1.88
C TYR A 223 6.43 -15.48 -2.99
N GLU A 224 6.07 -16.30 -3.97
CA GLU A 224 6.91 -16.60 -5.12
C GLU A 224 6.79 -15.53 -6.22
N LEU A 225 7.89 -15.30 -6.92
CA LEU A 225 7.91 -14.43 -8.11
C LEU A 225 7.47 -15.22 -9.35
N GLY A 226 7.11 -14.49 -10.40
CA GLY A 226 6.87 -15.09 -11.72
C GLY A 226 5.50 -15.75 -11.89
N ARG A 227 4.62 -15.73 -10.88
CA ARG A 227 3.22 -16.16 -11.06
C ARG A 227 2.59 -15.36 -12.19
N LYS A 228 2.10 -16.07 -13.21
CA LYS A 228 1.36 -15.47 -14.33
C LYS A 228 -0.11 -15.31 -13.95
N CYS A 229 -0.77 -14.37 -14.63
CA CYS A 229 -2.23 -14.27 -14.61
C CYS A 229 -2.83 -15.51 -15.29
N SER A 230 -3.91 -16.08 -14.74
CA SER A 230 -4.54 -17.26 -15.32
C SER A 230 -5.21 -16.96 -16.67
N ASP A 231 -5.26 -17.96 -17.55
CA ASP A 231 -5.97 -17.86 -18.83
C ASP A 231 -7.49 -17.77 -18.63
N THR A 232 -8.00 -18.37 -17.56
CA THR A 232 -9.40 -18.26 -17.17
C THR A 232 -9.75 -16.80 -16.87
N PHE A 233 -8.97 -16.11 -16.04
CA PHE A 233 -9.19 -14.70 -15.74
C PHE A 233 -9.25 -13.85 -17.01
N ARG A 234 -8.34 -14.06 -17.96
CA ARG A 234 -8.30 -13.29 -19.22
C ARG A 234 -9.59 -13.41 -20.04
N LYS A 235 -10.35 -14.49 -19.87
CA LYS A 235 -11.62 -14.73 -20.58
C LYS A 235 -12.84 -14.17 -19.86
N ILE A 236 -12.77 -14.03 -18.54
CA ILE A 236 -13.94 -13.70 -17.70
C ILE A 236 -13.77 -12.39 -16.92
N SER A 237 -12.64 -11.69 -17.03
CA SER A 237 -12.35 -10.49 -16.23
C SER A 237 -13.43 -9.42 -16.33
N ASP A 238 -14.04 -9.26 -17.51
CA ASP A 238 -15.05 -8.23 -17.76
C ASP A 238 -16.36 -8.49 -16.99
N GLN A 239 -16.57 -9.73 -16.53
CA GLN A 239 -17.70 -10.08 -15.67
C GLN A 239 -17.53 -9.53 -14.25
N PHE A 240 -16.29 -9.30 -13.80
CA PHE A 240 -15.96 -8.90 -12.43
C PHE A 240 -15.29 -7.52 -12.33
N ILE A 241 -14.82 -6.98 -13.46
CA ILE A 241 -14.11 -5.70 -13.52
C ILE A 241 -14.81 -4.74 -14.47
N ARG A 242 -15.28 -3.62 -13.92
CA ARG A 242 -15.84 -2.52 -14.70
C ARG A 242 -14.84 -1.39 -14.80
N ILE A 243 -14.32 -1.17 -16.01
CA ILE A 243 -13.40 -0.08 -16.31
C ILE A 243 -14.14 1.27 -16.24
N ASP A 244 -13.52 2.28 -15.62
CA ASP A 244 -14.08 3.63 -15.59
C ASP A 244 -13.95 4.28 -16.99
N PRO A 245 -15.02 4.92 -17.53
CA PRO A 245 -14.93 5.67 -18.78
C PRO A 245 -13.88 6.78 -18.76
N VAL A 246 -13.54 7.30 -17.59
CA VAL A 246 -12.53 8.34 -17.40
C VAL A 246 -11.24 7.72 -16.87
N LEU A 247 -10.22 7.69 -17.74
CA LEU A 247 -8.89 7.18 -17.39
C LEU A 247 -8.94 5.75 -16.82
N GLY A 248 -9.64 4.85 -17.52
CA GLY A 248 -9.93 3.48 -17.10
C GLY A 248 -8.71 2.60 -16.82
N ASP A 249 -7.53 2.97 -17.33
CA ASP A 249 -6.27 2.34 -16.96
C ASP A 249 -5.94 2.51 -15.47
N TRP A 250 -6.41 3.60 -14.86
CA TRP A 250 -6.16 3.98 -13.47
C TRP A 250 -7.38 3.83 -12.57
N ASN A 251 -8.58 3.73 -13.14
CA ASN A 251 -9.82 3.72 -12.38
C ASN A 251 -10.70 2.56 -12.84
N TYR A 252 -11.11 1.73 -11.90
CA TYR A 252 -11.97 0.59 -12.19
C TYR A 252 -12.64 0.08 -10.92
N ILE A 253 -13.72 -0.66 -11.08
CA ILE A 253 -14.43 -1.35 -10.02
C ILE A 253 -14.16 -2.83 -10.15
N VAL A 254 -13.92 -3.50 -9.03
CA VAL A 254 -13.81 -4.95 -8.93
C VAL A 254 -14.89 -5.44 -7.98
N ASP A 255 -15.70 -6.40 -8.41
CA ASP A 255 -16.74 -7.03 -7.59
C ASP A 255 -16.76 -8.53 -7.86
N ALA A 256 -16.48 -9.33 -6.84
CA ALA A 256 -16.52 -10.79 -6.95
C ALA A 256 -17.92 -11.35 -7.24
N ASN A 257 -18.99 -10.60 -6.93
CA ASN A 257 -20.36 -10.97 -7.27
C ASN A 257 -20.75 -10.61 -8.72
N GLY A 258 -19.81 -10.00 -9.45
CA GLY A 258 -19.98 -9.56 -10.82
C GLY A 258 -20.40 -8.09 -10.95
N VAL A 259 -20.05 -7.49 -12.08
CA VAL A 259 -20.31 -6.09 -12.43
C VAL A 259 -21.27 -5.97 -13.61
N ILE A 260 -22.28 -6.85 -13.68
CA ILE A 260 -23.26 -6.83 -14.79
C ILE A 260 -23.94 -5.46 -14.85
N GLU A 261 -24.04 -4.91 -16.07
CA GLU A 261 -24.81 -3.72 -16.44
C GLU A 261 -26.27 -3.84 -15.99
N LYS A 262 -26.54 -3.51 -14.73
CA LYS A 262 -27.84 -2.95 -14.35
C LYS A 262 -27.60 -1.45 -14.25
N TYR A 263 -28.36 -0.68 -15.03
CA TYR A 263 -28.32 0.78 -15.19
C TYR A 263 -27.35 1.29 -16.28
N VAL A 264 -27.79 1.13 -17.54
CA VAL A 264 -27.83 2.27 -18.50
C VAL A 264 -29.15 2.99 -18.28
#